data_AF-A0A7G7VMZ4-F1
#
_entry.id   AF-A0A7G7VMZ4-F1
#
_cell.length_a   1.000
_cell.length_b   1.000
_cell.length_c   1.000
_cell.angle_alpha   90.00
_cell.angle_beta   90.00
_cell.angle_gamma   90.00
#
_symmetry.space_group_name_H-M   'P 1'
#
loop_
_entity.id
_entity.type
_entity.pdbx_description
1 polymer ?
#
loop_
_entity_poly.entity_id
_entity_poly.type
_entity_poly.pdbx_seq_one_letter_code
_entity_poly.pdbx_strand_id
1 'polypeptide(L)'
;MPLPLSTDISDRFHGTVHKNDLIATDETYNLPQTNVISFEAGSYSGWHVHGAMTVIGIAGTGLYQEWGKEAVLIRPGDVVNIPAGVPHFHGAAKDAAFQQFVIYDSTWKAPEGHAAHTGALTEEQYEEANENAAAPSAMQNNDSEFLFGTGMTELTTPNFNSAVYLRKILGTPNAANSPEWVYVAFPAGTYNRWHSHKTGQVLIATDGIGYHQIKGGALEVLHPGDVVFCPPNVVH
;
A
#
# COMPACT_ATOMS: atom_id res chain seq x y z
N MET A 1 -9.73 -1.04 10.17
CA MET A 1 -8.38 -1.10 9.57
C MET A 1 -7.82 -2.49 9.77
N PRO A 2 -7.42 -3.22 8.72
CA PRO A 2 -6.90 -4.59 8.84
C PRO A 2 -5.48 -4.66 9.41
N LEU A 3 -4.63 -3.65 9.13
CA LEU A 3 -3.29 -3.60 9.70
C LEU A 3 -3.25 -2.79 11.00
N PRO A 4 -2.39 -3.17 11.96
CA PRO A 4 -2.32 -2.52 13.27
C PRO A 4 -1.84 -1.06 13.15
N LEU A 5 -2.36 -0.21 14.04
CA LEU A 5 -1.84 1.13 14.25
C LEU A 5 -0.48 1.06 14.97
N SER A 6 0.42 2.00 14.65
CA SER A 6 1.76 2.06 15.25
C SER A 6 2.07 3.49 15.71
N THR A 7 2.98 4.19 15.03
CA THR A 7 3.47 5.50 15.48
C THR A 7 2.45 6.58 15.16
N ASP A 8 1.99 7.31 16.19
CA ASP A 8 1.18 8.53 16.01
C ASP A 8 2.03 9.63 15.37
N ILE A 9 1.54 10.18 14.27
CA ILE A 9 2.19 11.27 13.51
C ILE A 9 1.25 12.46 13.31
N SER A 10 0.18 12.55 14.10
CA SER A 10 -0.91 13.53 13.96
C SER A 10 -0.44 14.99 13.96
N ASP A 11 0.68 15.30 14.63
CA ASP A 11 1.27 16.66 14.66
C ASP A 11 1.62 17.23 13.26
N ARG A 12 1.68 16.38 12.22
CA ARG A 12 1.97 16.78 10.84
C ARG A 12 0.73 16.82 9.93
N PHE A 13 -0.45 16.49 10.46
CA PHE A 13 -1.67 16.25 9.70
C PHE A 13 -2.84 17.04 10.31
N HIS A 14 -3.93 17.12 9.56
CA HIS A 14 -5.23 17.42 10.13
C HIS A 14 -5.84 16.11 10.66
N GLY A 15 -6.33 16.11 11.89
CA GLY A 15 -6.93 14.94 12.53
C GLY A 15 -5.89 13.91 13.04
N THR A 16 -6.33 12.66 13.20
CA THR A 16 -5.55 11.59 13.81
C THR A 16 -4.97 10.66 12.75
N VAL A 17 -3.64 10.54 12.73
CA VAL A 17 -2.91 9.77 11.72
C VAL A 17 -1.82 8.93 12.36
N HIS A 18 -1.76 7.65 11.97
CA HIS A 18 -0.72 6.72 12.40
C HIS A 18 0.07 6.19 11.22
N LYS A 19 1.36 5.92 11.42
CA LYS A 19 2.25 5.32 10.43
C LYS A 19 2.93 4.08 10.97
N ASN A 20 3.00 3.05 10.14
CA ASN A 20 3.79 1.84 10.34
C ASN A 20 4.81 1.71 9.21
N ASP A 21 6.10 1.86 9.51
CA ASP A 21 7.19 1.64 8.56
C ASP A 21 7.42 0.14 8.36
N LEU A 22 7.28 -0.34 7.12
CA LEU A 22 7.34 -1.77 6.78
C LEU A 22 8.66 -2.16 6.13
N ILE A 23 9.07 -1.42 5.10
CA ILE A 23 10.24 -1.75 4.29
C ILE A 23 11.10 -0.50 4.15
N ALA A 24 12.39 -0.62 4.47
CA ALA A 24 13.39 0.40 4.18
C ALA A 24 14.01 0.13 2.80
N THR A 25 14.44 1.19 2.11
CA THR A 25 15.12 1.05 0.82
C THR A 25 16.40 0.22 0.96
N ASP A 26 16.57 -0.74 0.06
CA ASP A 26 17.74 -1.62 0.03
C ASP A 26 18.13 -2.04 -1.40
N GLU A 27 19.38 -2.48 -1.57
CA GLU A 27 19.93 -2.90 -2.88
C GLU A 27 19.69 -4.39 -3.21
N THR A 28 19.20 -5.18 -2.25
CA THR A 28 18.96 -6.62 -2.39
C THR A 28 17.63 -6.89 -3.10
N TYR A 29 16.54 -6.34 -2.56
CA TYR A 29 15.18 -6.52 -3.06
C TYR A 29 14.75 -5.40 -3.99
N ASN A 30 15.49 -4.28 -4.02
CA ASN A 30 15.20 -3.09 -4.84
C ASN A 30 13.77 -2.58 -4.64
N LEU A 31 13.26 -2.68 -3.41
CA LEU A 31 11.97 -2.13 -3.01
C LEU A 31 12.18 -0.70 -2.50
N PRO A 32 11.42 0.28 -3.01
CA PRO A 32 11.40 1.60 -2.41
C PRO A 32 10.86 1.56 -0.97
N GLN A 33 11.13 2.62 -0.21
CA GLN A 33 10.61 2.73 1.14
C GLN A 33 9.09 2.57 1.14
N THR A 34 8.60 1.64 1.96
CA THR A 34 7.18 1.30 2.02
C THR A 34 6.67 1.35 3.45
N ASN A 35 5.52 1.98 3.63
CA ASN A 35 4.86 2.10 4.92
C ASN A 35 3.34 1.97 4.76
N VAL A 36 2.66 1.83 5.88
CA VAL A 36 1.21 1.91 5.98
C VAL A 36 0.86 3.19 6.72
N ILE A 37 -0.02 4.00 6.15
CA ILE A 37 -0.59 5.15 6.84
C ILE A 37 -2.08 4.90 7.07
N SER A 38 -2.51 5.15 8.30
CA SER A 38 -3.90 5.00 8.74
C SER A 38 -4.43 6.35 9.21
N PHE A 39 -5.55 6.76 8.63
CA PHE A 39 -6.25 8.01 8.90
C PHE A 39 -7.58 7.68 9.57
N GLU A 40 -7.87 8.33 10.69
CA GLU A 40 -9.25 8.39 11.19
C GLU A 40 -10.13 9.16 10.20
N ALA A 41 -11.46 9.00 10.29
CA ALA A 41 -12.40 9.72 9.43
C ALA A 41 -12.14 11.24 9.48
N GLY A 42 -12.15 11.91 8.33
CA GLY A 42 -11.86 13.34 8.26
C GLY A 42 -10.38 13.74 8.40
N SER A 43 -9.45 12.79 8.60
CA SER A 43 -8.02 13.11 8.77
C SER A 43 -7.28 13.13 7.43
N TYR A 44 -6.40 14.09 7.20
CA TYR A 44 -5.72 14.28 5.92
C TYR A 44 -4.38 15.01 6.02
N SER A 45 -3.54 14.85 4.99
CA SER A 45 -2.31 15.62 4.84
C SER A 45 -2.59 17.03 4.33
N GLY A 46 -1.71 17.99 4.61
CA GLY A 46 -1.63 19.21 3.81
C GLY A 46 -1.17 18.94 2.37
N TRP A 47 -1.12 19.99 1.55
CA TRP A 47 -0.45 19.98 0.26
C TRP A 47 1.05 19.77 0.44
N HIS A 48 1.61 18.79 -0.25
CA HIS A 48 3.03 18.45 -0.16
C HIS A 48 3.57 17.89 -1.47
N VAL A 49 4.89 17.74 -1.52
CA VAL A 49 5.63 17.24 -2.67
C VAL A 49 6.82 16.41 -2.19
N HIS A 50 7.17 15.37 -2.93
CA HIS A 50 8.34 14.53 -2.70
C HIS A 50 8.73 13.80 -3.99
N GLY A 51 9.64 12.82 -3.88
CA GLY A 51 9.94 11.87 -4.94
C GLY A 51 8.71 11.11 -5.41
N ALA A 52 8.87 10.26 -6.42
CA ALA A 52 7.72 9.53 -6.94
C ALA A 52 7.10 8.64 -5.86
N MET A 53 5.78 8.54 -5.85
CA MET A 53 5.01 7.77 -4.88
C MET A 53 3.93 6.97 -5.59
N THR A 54 3.69 5.76 -5.08
CA THR A 54 2.54 4.94 -5.43
C THR A 54 1.75 4.66 -4.16
N VAL A 55 0.46 4.96 -4.19
CA VAL A 55 -0.49 4.68 -3.10
C VAL A 55 -1.36 3.50 -3.49
N ILE A 56 -1.59 2.58 -2.55
CA ILE A 56 -2.54 1.47 -2.71
C ILE A 56 -3.53 1.53 -1.55
N GLY A 57 -4.82 1.70 -1.84
CA GLY A 57 -5.84 1.66 -0.80
C GLY A 57 -5.96 0.27 -0.18
N ILE A 58 -6.02 0.19 1.15
CA ILE A 58 -6.10 -1.06 1.92
C ILE A 58 -7.50 -1.22 2.52
N ALA A 59 -8.03 -0.19 3.17
CA ALA A 59 -9.32 -0.25 3.86
C ALA A 59 -10.01 1.11 3.90
N GLY A 60 -11.34 1.10 3.95
CA GLY A 60 -12.16 2.30 4.05
C GLY A 60 -12.18 3.13 2.76
N THR A 61 -12.41 4.44 2.90
CA THR A 61 -12.51 5.35 1.75
C THR A 61 -11.61 6.56 1.97
N GLY A 62 -10.66 6.74 1.07
CA GLY A 62 -9.73 7.86 1.06
C GLY A 62 -9.99 8.85 -0.05
N LEU A 63 -9.23 9.94 0.01
CA LEU A 63 -9.15 10.99 -1.00
C LEU A 63 -7.70 11.15 -1.44
N TYR A 64 -7.52 11.45 -2.71
CA TYR A 64 -6.30 12.00 -3.26
C TYR A 64 -6.64 13.15 -4.20
N GLN A 65 -5.81 14.18 -4.19
CA GLN A 65 -5.89 15.23 -5.21
C GLN A 65 -4.49 15.71 -5.58
N GLU A 66 -4.24 15.78 -6.88
CA GLU A 66 -3.12 16.51 -7.46
C GLU A 66 -3.51 17.98 -7.64
N TRP A 67 -2.58 18.90 -7.35
CA TRP A 67 -2.86 20.32 -7.44
C TRP A 67 -3.39 20.75 -8.81
N GLY A 68 -4.55 21.41 -8.81
CA GLY A 68 -5.23 21.87 -10.02
C GLY A 68 -5.96 20.78 -10.82
N LYS A 69 -6.03 19.54 -10.32
CA LYS A 69 -6.83 18.46 -10.90
C LYS A 69 -8.04 18.13 -10.03
N GLU A 70 -8.97 17.36 -10.59
CA GLU A 70 -10.10 16.82 -9.83
C GLU A 70 -9.61 15.85 -8.74
N ALA A 71 -10.27 15.89 -7.59
CA ALA A 71 -10.05 14.90 -6.54
C ALA A 71 -10.54 13.51 -7.00
N VAL A 72 -9.95 12.47 -6.42
CA VAL A 72 -10.36 11.08 -6.66
C VAL A 72 -10.57 10.35 -5.35
N LEU A 73 -11.54 9.45 -5.33
CA LEU A 73 -11.70 8.51 -4.23
C LEU A 73 -10.64 7.40 -4.33
N ILE A 74 -10.20 6.90 -3.18
CA ILE A 74 -9.33 5.71 -3.10
C ILE A 74 -10.01 4.67 -2.22
N ARG A 75 -10.12 3.43 -2.71
CA ARG A 75 -10.73 2.29 -2.01
C ARG A 75 -9.78 1.10 -2.00
N PRO A 76 -10.12 0.00 -1.29
CA PRO A 76 -9.28 -1.19 -1.26
C PRO A 76 -8.97 -1.72 -2.67
N GLY A 77 -7.68 -1.79 -3.00
CA GLY A 77 -7.16 -2.28 -4.27
C GLY A 77 -7.03 -1.22 -5.37
N ASP A 78 -7.47 0.01 -5.13
CA ASP A 78 -7.17 1.12 -6.03
C ASP A 78 -5.70 1.51 -5.91
N VAL A 79 -5.10 1.87 -7.05
CA VAL A 79 -3.70 2.27 -7.15
C VAL A 79 -3.61 3.68 -7.72
N VAL A 80 -2.98 4.58 -6.99
CA VAL A 80 -2.71 5.96 -7.43
C VAL A 80 -1.20 6.12 -7.65
N ASN A 81 -0.83 6.53 -8.86
CA ASN A 81 0.54 6.83 -9.23
C ASN A 81 0.76 8.35 -9.18
N ILE A 82 1.75 8.77 -8.40
CA ILE A 82 2.06 10.18 -8.12
C ILE A 82 3.51 10.44 -8.59
N PRO A 83 3.70 11.12 -9.72
CA PRO A 83 5.03 11.41 -10.22
C PRO A 83 5.86 12.28 -9.25
N ALA A 84 7.18 12.18 -9.33
CA ALA A 84 8.07 13.01 -8.53
C ALA A 84 7.84 14.50 -8.79
N GLY A 85 7.89 15.32 -7.74
CA GLY A 85 7.73 16.78 -7.87
C GLY A 85 6.30 17.25 -8.11
N VAL A 86 5.30 16.35 -8.06
CA VAL A 86 3.89 16.71 -8.23
C VAL A 86 3.29 17.10 -6.88
N PRO A 87 2.75 18.33 -6.72
CA PRO A 87 2.05 18.72 -5.50
C PRO A 87 0.72 17.97 -5.34
N HIS A 88 0.48 17.41 -4.17
CA HIS A 88 -0.74 16.65 -3.89
C HIS A 88 -1.08 16.63 -2.40
N PHE A 89 -2.29 16.17 -2.08
CA PHE A 89 -2.65 15.70 -0.75
C PHE A 89 -3.35 14.35 -0.84
N HIS A 90 -3.42 13.64 0.28
CA HIS A 90 -4.21 12.44 0.43
C HIS A 90 -4.62 12.24 1.90
N GLY A 91 -5.68 11.48 2.13
CA GLY A 91 -6.23 11.27 3.47
C GLY A 91 -7.51 10.45 3.46
N ALA A 92 -8.20 10.43 4.59
CA ALA A 92 -9.54 9.86 4.74
C ALA A 92 -10.60 10.78 4.14
N ALA A 93 -11.67 10.17 3.62
CA ALA A 93 -12.92 10.88 3.35
C ALA A 93 -13.58 11.33 4.66
N LYS A 94 -14.51 12.29 4.58
CA LYS A 94 -15.10 12.97 5.74
C LYS A 94 -15.70 11.99 6.76
N ASP A 95 -16.43 10.99 6.26
CA ASP A 95 -17.22 10.07 7.09
C ASP A 95 -16.65 8.64 7.13
N ALA A 96 -15.40 8.43 6.68
CA ALA A 96 -14.80 7.10 6.62
C ALA A 96 -13.31 7.15 6.93
N ALA A 97 -12.86 6.32 7.87
CA ALA A 97 -11.44 6.09 8.09
C ALA A 97 -10.81 5.50 6.81
N PHE A 98 -9.51 5.74 6.59
CA PHE A 98 -8.78 5.20 5.44
C PHE A 98 -7.41 4.63 5.82
N GLN A 99 -7.03 3.47 5.28
CA GLN A 99 -5.69 2.89 5.40
C GLN A 99 -5.13 2.62 4.02
N GLN A 100 -3.83 2.89 3.83
CA GLN A 100 -3.15 2.77 2.55
C GLN A 100 -1.71 2.28 2.70
N PHE A 101 -1.21 1.55 1.71
CA PHE A 101 0.22 1.40 1.49
C PHE A 101 0.74 2.65 0.78
N VAL A 102 1.90 3.10 1.20
CA VAL A 102 2.62 4.22 0.61
C VAL A 102 4.01 3.74 0.24
N ILE A 103 4.27 3.62 -1.06
CA ILE A 103 5.55 3.21 -1.63
C ILE A 103 6.17 4.46 -2.26
N TYR A 104 7.34 4.89 -1.81
CA TYR A 104 7.88 6.18 -2.26
C TYR A 104 9.40 6.22 -2.31
N ASP A 105 9.93 7.06 -3.20
CA ASP A 105 11.35 7.38 -3.27
C ASP A 105 11.72 8.38 -2.18
N SER A 106 12.28 7.86 -1.07
CA SER A 106 12.77 8.67 0.04
C SER A 106 14.12 9.34 -0.22
N THR A 107 14.80 8.99 -1.31
CA THR A 107 16.13 9.51 -1.67
C THR A 107 16.06 10.76 -2.55
N TRP A 108 14.92 10.99 -3.19
CA TRP A 108 14.70 12.12 -4.07
C TRP A 108 15.02 13.46 -3.41
N LYS A 109 15.64 14.34 -4.21
CA LYS A 109 15.85 15.75 -3.87
C LYS A 109 15.23 16.60 -4.96
N ALA A 110 14.51 17.63 -4.53
CA ALA A 110 13.95 18.60 -5.45
C ALA A 110 15.07 19.23 -6.30
N PRO A 111 14.89 19.32 -7.63
CA PRO A 111 15.79 20.10 -8.46
C PRO A 111 15.92 21.53 -7.96
N GLU A 112 17.08 22.15 -8.17
CA GLU A 112 17.29 23.55 -7.80
C GLU A 112 16.23 24.45 -8.44
N GLY A 113 15.60 25.31 -7.63
CA GLY A 113 14.54 26.20 -8.08
C GLY A 113 13.17 25.53 -8.33
N HIS A 114 12.98 24.26 -7.96
CA HIS A 114 11.68 23.61 -8.07
C HIS A 114 10.63 24.28 -7.18
N ALA A 115 9.65 24.93 -7.82
CA ALA A 115 8.51 25.54 -7.16
C ALA A 115 7.31 24.57 -7.15
N ALA A 116 6.73 24.35 -5.97
CA ALA A 116 5.60 23.47 -5.75
C ALA A 116 4.61 24.12 -4.79
N HIS A 117 3.31 23.91 -5.00
CA HIS A 117 2.30 24.31 -4.04
C HIS A 117 2.40 23.40 -2.80
N THR A 118 2.60 23.98 -1.63
CA THR A 118 2.71 23.24 -0.36
C THR A 118 2.06 24.02 0.77
N GLY A 119 1.68 23.34 1.84
CA GLY A 119 1.10 23.95 3.03
C GLY A 119 -0.23 23.32 3.42
N ALA A 120 -1.03 24.06 4.19
CA ALA A 120 -2.31 23.57 4.67
C ALA A 120 -3.32 23.41 3.53
N LEU A 121 -4.09 22.32 3.57
CA LEU A 121 -5.34 22.18 2.82
C LEU A 121 -6.43 22.88 3.62
N THR A 122 -7.15 23.82 3.01
CA THR A 122 -8.24 24.53 3.70
C THR A 122 -9.46 23.62 3.87
N GLU A 123 -10.33 23.95 4.83
CA GLU A 123 -11.59 23.20 5.03
C GLU A 123 -12.46 23.24 3.76
N GLU A 124 -12.58 24.39 3.09
CA GLU A 124 -13.30 24.53 1.83
C GLU A 124 -12.72 23.63 0.73
N GLN A 125 -11.40 23.59 0.55
CA GLN A 125 -10.76 22.68 -0.42
C GLN A 125 -11.03 21.21 -0.08
N TYR A 126 -11.03 20.86 1.21
CA TYR A 126 -11.31 19.50 1.65
C TYR A 126 -12.79 19.12 1.42
N GLU A 127 -13.72 20.03 1.69
CA GLU A 127 -15.15 19.82 1.42
C GLU A 127 -15.42 19.69 -0.08
N GLU A 128 -14.86 20.58 -0.90
CA GLU A 128 -14.95 20.49 -2.37
C GLU A 128 -14.38 19.17 -2.89
N ALA A 129 -13.26 18.70 -2.34
CA ALA A 129 -12.67 17.42 -2.71
C ALA A 129 -13.58 16.24 -2.34
N ASN A 130 -14.23 16.26 -1.17
CA ASN A 130 -15.18 15.21 -0.78
C ASN A 130 -16.42 15.18 -1.68
N GLU A 131 -16.95 16.35 -2.05
CA GLU A 131 -18.16 16.46 -2.87
C GLU A 131 -17.92 16.06 -4.33
N ASN A 132 -16.77 16.45 -4.88
CA ASN A 132 -16.49 16.32 -6.31
C ASN A 132 -15.55 15.16 -6.66
N ALA A 133 -15.09 14.38 -5.67
CA ALA A 133 -14.17 13.30 -5.93
C ALA A 133 -14.77 12.27 -6.91
N ALA A 134 -14.11 12.12 -8.05
CA ALA A 134 -14.48 11.10 -9.01
C ALA A 134 -14.22 9.72 -8.40
N ALA A 135 -15.17 8.80 -8.54
CA ALA A 135 -14.90 7.40 -8.27
C ALA A 135 -13.85 6.90 -9.29
N PRO A 136 -12.85 6.12 -8.87
CA PRO A 136 -11.95 5.50 -9.82
C PRO A 136 -12.76 4.62 -10.78
N SER A 137 -12.34 4.60 -12.03
CA SER A 137 -13.04 3.95 -13.16
C SER A 137 -13.23 2.44 -13.01
N ALA A 138 -12.72 1.83 -11.93
CA ALA A 138 -12.76 0.40 -11.63
C ALA A 138 -13.69 0.01 -10.46
N MET A 139 -14.69 0.83 -10.10
CA MET A 139 -15.61 0.49 -9.01
C MET A 139 -16.32 -0.86 -9.23
N GLN A 140 -15.93 -1.87 -8.45
CA GLN A 140 -16.87 -2.84 -7.90
C GLN A 140 -16.77 -2.79 -6.39
N ASN A 141 -17.86 -2.37 -5.73
CA ASN A 141 -18.10 -2.72 -4.33
C ASN A 141 -17.91 -4.22 -4.20
N ASN A 142 -17.18 -4.68 -3.20
CA ASN A 142 -17.02 -6.12 -3.03
C ASN A 142 -17.21 -6.50 -1.57
N ASP A 143 -18.28 -7.26 -1.32
CA ASP A 143 -18.50 -8.04 -0.10
C ASP A 143 -17.54 -9.23 -0.04
N SER A 144 -16.30 -9.06 -0.50
CA SER A 144 -15.33 -10.15 -0.55
C SER A 144 -14.70 -10.37 0.82
N GLU A 145 -14.55 -11.63 1.18
CA GLU A 145 -13.82 -12.08 2.37
C GLU A 145 -12.34 -11.65 2.35
N PHE A 146 -11.77 -11.36 1.17
CA PHE A 146 -10.36 -11.02 1.01
C PHE A 146 -10.13 -9.53 0.77
N LEU A 147 -9.04 -9.00 1.33
CA LEU A 147 -8.63 -7.59 1.27
C LEU A 147 -8.67 -6.99 -0.16
N PHE A 148 -8.26 -7.76 -1.17
CA PHE A 148 -8.28 -7.37 -2.58
C PHE A 148 -9.09 -8.33 -3.47
N GLY A 149 -10.19 -8.85 -2.93
CA GLY A 149 -10.93 -9.98 -3.50
C GLY A 149 -11.47 -9.83 -4.93
N THR A 150 -11.74 -8.61 -5.39
CA THR A 150 -12.24 -8.39 -6.77
C THR A 150 -11.21 -8.83 -7.80
N GLY A 151 -11.57 -9.71 -8.72
CA GLY A 151 -10.64 -10.13 -9.79
C GLY A 151 -9.52 -11.06 -9.31
N MET A 152 -9.66 -11.69 -8.14
CA MET A 152 -8.79 -12.80 -7.76
C MET A 152 -8.98 -13.99 -8.71
N THR A 153 -7.88 -14.66 -9.01
CA THR A 153 -7.84 -15.88 -9.82
C THR A 153 -7.41 -17.06 -8.95
N GLU A 154 -8.13 -18.17 -9.06
CA GLU A 154 -7.71 -19.42 -8.44
C GLU A 154 -6.51 -19.99 -9.21
N LEU A 155 -5.48 -20.39 -8.48
CA LEU A 155 -4.29 -21.03 -9.00
C LEU A 155 -4.10 -22.39 -8.34
N THR A 156 -4.15 -23.45 -9.14
CA THR A 156 -3.79 -24.82 -8.73
C THR A 156 -2.53 -25.25 -9.46
N THR A 157 -1.45 -25.48 -8.72
CA THR A 157 -0.16 -25.96 -9.28
C THR A 157 0.53 -26.92 -8.30
N PRO A 158 1.51 -27.72 -8.78
CA PRO A 158 2.32 -28.56 -7.89
C PRO A 158 3.10 -27.77 -6.82
N ASN A 159 3.26 -26.45 -6.96
CA ASN A 159 3.96 -25.62 -5.97
C ASN A 159 3.18 -25.45 -4.67
N PHE A 160 1.88 -25.75 -4.64
CA PHE A 160 1.05 -25.69 -3.45
C PHE A 160 0.47 -27.08 -3.13
N ASN A 161 0.03 -27.30 -1.89
CA ASN A 161 -0.71 -28.51 -1.52
C ASN A 161 -2.19 -28.45 -1.92
N SER A 162 -2.76 -27.24 -2.04
CA SER A 162 -4.14 -26.96 -2.41
C SER A 162 -4.19 -25.70 -3.28
N ALA A 163 -5.38 -25.36 -3.82
CA ALA A 163 -5.59 -24.12 -4.55
C ALA A 163 -5.28 -22.89 -3.67
N VAL A 164 -4.68 -21.87 -4.29
CA VAL A 164 -4.52 -20.52 -3.72
C VAL A 164 -5.25 -19.52 -4.60
N TYR A 165 -5.54 -18.33 -4.08
CA TYR A 165 -6.15 -17.26 -4.84
C TYR A 165 -5.16 -16.12 -4.95
N LEU A 166 -5.01 -15.52 -6.13
CA LEU A 166 -4.09 -14.40 -6.31
C LEU A 166 -4.63 -13.30 -7.20
N ARG A 167 -4.13 -12.09 -7.00
CA ARG A 167 -4.40 -10.92 -7.82
C ARG A 167 -3.15 -10.06 -7.92
N LYS A 168 -2.81 -9.63 -9.14
CA LYS A 168 -1.81 -8.57 -9.32
C LYS A 168 -2.41 -7.23 -8.88
N ILE A 169 -1.76 -6.59 -7.91
CA ILE A 169 -2.19 -5.30 -7.35
C ILE A 169 -1.41 -4.16 -8.00
N LEU A 170 -0.09 -4.30 -8.10
CA LEU A 170 0.77 -3.29 -8.72
C LEU A 170 1.59 -3.92 -9.84
N GLY A 171 1.52 -3.36 -11.05
CA GLY A 171 2.35 -3.73 -12.18
C GLY A 171 3.56 -2.82 -12.38
N THR A 172 4.37 -3.14 -13.38
CA THR A 172 5.46 -2.28 -13.88
C THR A 172 5.17 -1.83 -15.32
N PRO A 173 5.48 -0.57 -15.68
CA PRO A 173 6.05 0.49 -14.84
C PRO A 173 5.02 1.07 -13.85
N ASN A 174 5.50 1.66 -12.75
CA ASN A 174 4.73 2.47 -11.80
C ASN A 174 5.55 3.67 -11.32
N ALA A 175 4.91 4.67 -10.72
CA ALA A 175 5.58 5.93 -10.36
C ALA A 175 6.76 5.71 -9.39
N ALA A 176 6.56 4.95 -8.32
CA ALA A 176 7.61 4.68 -7.33
C ALA A 176 8.73 3.74 -7.82
N ASN A 177 8.67 3.24 -9.06
CA ASN A 177 9.58 2.23 -9.59
C ASN A 177 9.68 0.96 -8.70
N SER A 178 8.59 0.62 -8.03
CA SER A 178 8.49 -0.61 -7.26
C SER A 178 8.46 -1.84 -8.18
N PRO A 179 8.99 -3.00 -7.77
CA PRO A 179 8.65 -4.27 -8.42
C PRO A 179 7.15 -4.54 -8.37
N GLU A 180 6.71 -5.58 -9.09
CA GLU A 180 5.33 -6.05 -9.09
C GLU A 180 4.87 -6.51 -7.70
N TRP A 181 3.64 -6.18 -7.34
CA TRP A 181 2.99 -6.68 -6.12
C TRP A 181 1.85 -7.62 -6.48
N VAL A 182 1.87 -8.82 -5.91
CA VAL A 182 0.82 -9.82 -6.03
C VAL A 182 0.25 -10.09 -4.65
N TYR A 183 -1.05 -9.90 -4.49
CA TYR A 183 -1.78 -10.36 -3.33
C TYR A 183 -2.09 -11.84 -3.51
N VAL A 184 -1.77 -12.65 -2.51
CA VAL A 184 -2.03 -14.09 -2.50
C VAL A 184 -2.77 -14.45 -1.22
N ALA A 185 -3.92 -15.10 -1.34
CA ALA A 185 -4.68 -15.65 -0.22
C ALA A 185 -4.54 -17.17 -0.18
N PHE A 186 -4.20 -17.67 1.00
CA PHE A 186 -4.08 -19.09 1.29
C PHE A 186 -5.30 -19.51 2.13
N PRO A 187 -6.15 -20.41 1.63
CA PRO A 187 -7.16 -21.05 2.48
C PRO A 187 -6.50 -21.75 3.69
N ALA A 188 -7.25 -21.93 4.77
CA ALA A 188 -6.74 -22.57 5.98
C ALA A 188 -6.13 -23.96 5.67
N GLY A 189 -4.88 -24.17 6.11
CA GLY A 189 -4.13 -25.41 5.86
C GLY A 189 -3.43 -25.49 4.49
N THR A 190 -3.51 -24.45 3.67
CA THR A 190 -2.76 -24.34 2.41
C THR A 190 -1.36 -23.80 2.64
N TYR A 191 -0.37 -24.39 1.99
CA TYR A 191 1.04 -23.99 2.05
C TYR A 191 1.75 -24.25 0.71
N ASN A 192 2.79 -23.48 0.44
CA ASN A 192 3.69 -23.69 -0.68
C ASN A 192 4.75 -24.76 -0.36
N ARG A 193 5.26 -25.44 -1.39
CA ARG A 193 6.40 -26.35 -1.28
C ARG A 193 7.70 -25.55 -1.21
N TRP A 194 8.74 -26.19 -0.70
CA TRP A 194 10.10 -25.66 -0.69
C TRP A 194 10.53 -25.18 -2.08
N HIS A 195 10.90 -23.91 -2.17
CA HIS A 195 11.29 -23.28 -3.43
C HIS A 195 12.22 -22.10 -3.17
N SER A 196 12.75 -21.48 -4.22
CA SER A 196 13.58 -20.28 -4.11
C SER A 196 13.39 -19.37 -5.32
N HIS A 197 13.68 -18.09 -5.14
CA HIS A 197 13.61 -17.07 -6.19
C HIS A 197 15.00 -16.49 -6.44
N LYS A 198 15.37 -16.32 -7.71
CA LYS A 198 16.70 -15.79 -8.08
C LYS A 198 16.94 -14.38 -7.54
N THR A 199 15.89 -13.56 -7.44
CA THR A 199 15.92 -12.16 -7.02
C THR A 199 15.47 -11.95 -5.56
N GLY A 200 15.14 -13.03 -4.86
CA GLY A 200 14.49 -12.95 -3.55
C GLY A 200 13.01 -12.57 -3.65
N GLN A 201 12.37 -12.45 -2.50
CA GLN A 201 10.96 -12.06 -2.34
C GLN A 201 10.78 -11.35 -0.99
N VAL A 202 9.86 -10.41 -0.93
CA VAL A 202 9.40 -9.81 0.34
C VAL A 202 7.92 -10.11 0.49
N LEU A 203 7.52 -10.55 1.67
CA LEU A 203 6.13 -10.84 2.02
C LEU A 203 5.68 -9.85 3.08
N ILE A 204 4.48 -9.29 2.91
CA ILE A 204 3.79 -8.50 3.93
C ILE A 204 2.53 -9.29 4.30
N ALA A 205 2.43 -9.72 5.56
CA ALA A 205 1.24 -10.37 6.07
C ALA A 205 0.13 -9.33 6.23
N THR A 206 -1.03 -9.57 5.63
CA THR A 206 -2.12 -8.59 5.54
C THR A 206 -3.38 -8.98 6.31
N ASP A 207 -3.58 -10.27 6.54
CA ASP A 207 -4.68 -10.81 7.32
C ASP A 207 -4.37 -12.25 7.80
N GLY A 208 -5.13 -12.76 8.77
CA GLY A 208 -5.03 -14.11 9.29
C GLY A 208 -3.74 -14.38 10.09
N ILE A 209 -3.47 -15.67 10.32
CA ILE A 209 -2.23 -16.15 10.94
C ILE A 209 -1.56 -17.10 9.95
N GLY A 210 -0.32 -16.77 9.58
CA GLY A 210 0.49 -17.54 8.64
C GLY A 210 1.76 -18.09 9.28
N TYR A 211 2.52 -18.83 8.49
CA TYR A 211 3.85 -19.28 8.86
C TYR A 211 4.82 -19.06 7.70
N HIS A 212 6.05 -18.70 8.02
CA HIS A 212 7.17 -18.66 7.10
C HIS A 212 8.35 -19.45 7.67
N GLN A 213 9.14 -20.06 6.79
CA GLN A 213 10.35 -20.76 7.21
C GLN A 213 11.39 -20.72 6.11
N ILE A 214 12.61 -20.30 6.43
CA ILE A 214 13.78 -20.64 5.61
C ILE A 214 14.16 -22.09 5.91
N LYS A 215 14.41 -22.89 4.87
CA LYS A 215 14.65 -24.34 4.99
C LYS A 215 15.76 -24.66 6.01
N GLY A 216 15.39 -25.40 7.06
CA GLY A 216 16.28 -25.78 8.15
C GLY A 216 16.45 -24.72 9.26
N GLY A 217 15.86 -23.54 9.07
CA GLY A 217 15.75 -22.50 10.09
C GLY A 217 14.55 -22.66 11.00
N ALA A 218 14.33 -21.67 11.87
CA ALA A 218 13.17 -21.62 12.75
C ALA A 218 11.88 -21.37 11.94
N LEU A 219 10.77 -21.92 12.43
CA LEU A 219 9.44 -21.57 11.94
C LEU A 219 9.04 -20.22 12.54
N GLU A 220 8.71 -19.27 11.68
CA GLU A 220 8.26 -17.93 12.04
C GLU A 220 6.73 -17.87 11.91
N VAL A 221 6.05 -17.36 12.94
CA VAL A 221 4.60 -17.09 12.90
C VAL A 221 4.40 -15.69 12.36
N LEU A 222 3.48 -15.54 11.40
CA LEU A 222 3.16 -14.25 10.78
C LEU A 222 1.79 -13.75 11.23
N HIS A 223 1.75 -12.50 11.65
CA HIS A 223 0.55 -11.73 11.97
C HIS A 223 0.41 -10.54 11.01
N PRO A 224 -0.79 -9.96 10.87
CA PRO A 224 -1.00 -8.79 10.03
C PRO A 224 -0.06 -7.64 10.42
N GLY A 225 0.69 -7.12 9.45
CA GLY A 225 1.71 -6.10 9.63
C GLY A 225 3.14 -6.63 9.69
N ASP A 226 3.34 -7.94 9.83
CA ASP A 226 4.67 -8.54 9.79
C ASP A 226 5.23 -8.52 8.36
N VAL A 227 6.54 -8.29 8.25
CA VAL A 227 7.30 -8.27 6.99
C VAL A 227 8.38 -9.34 7.05
N VAL A 228 8.42 -10.18 6.02
CA VAL A 228 9.41 -11.24 5.87
C VAL A 228 10.23 -10.99 4.62
N PHE A 229 11.54 -11.17 4.75
CA PHE A 229 12.50 -11.07 3.67
C PHE A 229 13.02 -12.46 3.32
N CYS A 230 12.74 -12.92 2.11
CA CYS A 230 13.18 -14.21 1.56
C CYS A 230 14.37 -13.97 0.63
N PRO A 231 15.64 -14.20 1.05
CA PRO A 231 16.79 -13.74 0.29
C PRO A 231 16.97 -14.44 -1.07
N PRO A 232 17.68 -13.80 -2.01
CA PRO A 232 18.00 -14.39 -3.30
C PRO A 232 18.60 -15.80 -3.20
N ASN A 233 18.00 -16.74 -3.95
CA ASN A 233 18.41 -18.14 -4.03
C ASN A 233 18.35 -18.93 -2.71
N VAL A 234 17.73 -18.38 -1.66
CA VAL A 234 17.51 -19.09 -0.39
C VAL A 234 16.20 -19.85 -0.45
N VAL A 235 16.25 -21.12 -0.04
CA VAL A 235 15.07 -21.99 -0.04
C VAL A 235 14.18 -21.66 1.16
N HIS A 236 12.91 -21.37 0.87
CA HIS A 236 11.85 -21.08 1.83
C HIS A 236 10.54 -21.73 1.38
#